data_AF-A0A9D6WJM5-F1
#
_entry.id   AF-A0A9D6WJM5-F1
#
_cell.length_a   1.000
_cell.length_b   1.000
_cell.length_c   1.000
_cell.angle_alpha   90.00
_cell.angle_beta   90.00
_cell.angle_gamma   90.00
#
_symmetry.space_group_name_H-M   'P 1'
#
loop_
_entity.id
_entity.type
_entity.pdbx_description
1 polymer ?
#
loop_
_entity_poly.entity_id
_entity_poly.type
_entity_poly.pdbx_seq_one_letter_code
_entity_poly.pdbx_strand_id
1 'polypeptide(L)'
;MLRTQFSMHEQNQSQDWDPLDPETWRDAPATYDEMRARCPVAHSDRWGGFWALTRYADIVRVASDSETFISSIQNLVPMSPRSGVPRRPLQVDPPEHAHFRRAMNPYFETDRIATLEPVLRELAVRFLAPLIAKKRGDAMEEFARRLPIRAICAFLRTSEQDAEWIQARSGKYVEAISQDDRATASALSAELDAYAQRFVAARHAAPLDPHLDIVTGMFNATIEGKPIEDDIIASFVRGLIVAADRSTSNGIGSAIWHLATYRDLQMQLRREPARIPDAIEEFVRLYAPSHATARTATRDVEHGVHTCGGQALALLQLRVALEELLARAPRFELDGEVIFNTWPEYGPKSLPIRFV
;
A
#
# COMPACT_ATOMS: atom_id res chain seq x y z
N MET A 1 -17.30 30.39 -46.31
CA MET A 1 -17.28 30.73 -44.87
C MET A 1 -16.51 29.63 -44.15
N LEU A 2 -15.46 30.03 -43.44
CA LEU A 2 -14.31 29.21 -43.08
C LEU A 2 -14.65 28.07 -42.12
N ARG A 3 -14.28 26.85 -42.53
CA ARG A 3 -13.98 25.73 -41.63
C ARG A 3 -12.65 26.04 -40.96
N THR A 4 -12.65 26.34 -39.67
CA THR A 4 -11.43 26.37 -38.87
C THR A 4 -10.98 24.92 -38.66
N GLN A 5 -9.95 24.52 -39.38
CA GLN A 5 -9.18 23.31 -39.13
C GLN A 5 -8.56 23.43 -37.73
N PHE A 6 -8.96 22.56 -36.81
CA PHE A 6 -8.16 22.27 -35.64
C PHE A 6 -6.91 21.53 -36.10
N SER A 7 -5.77 22.23 -36.16
CA SER A 7 -4.47 21.59 -36.17
C SER A 7 -4.32 20.90 -34.81
N MET A 8 -4.43 19.58 -34.78
CA MET A 8 -3.73 18.78 -33.79
C MET A 8 -2.25 19.10 -33.98
N HIS A 9 -1.71 19.97 -33.14
CA HIS A 9 -0.29 19.91 -32.89
C HIS A 9 -0.04 18.56 -32.21
N GLU A 10 0.36 17.57 -33.00
CA GLU A 10 1.29 16.54 -32.55
C GLU A 10 2.55 17.26 -32.06
N GLN A 11 2.49 17.84 -30.85
CA GLN A 11 3.71 17.98 -30.09
C GLN A 11 4.09 16.56 -29.73
N ASN A 12 5.05 16.04 -30.49
CA ASN A 12 5.88 14.91 -30.10
C ASN A 12 6.54 15.29 -28.77
N GLN A 13 5.79 15.18 -27.67
CA GLN A 13 6.29 15.44 -26.33
C GLN A 13 7.26 14.31 -26.04
N SER A 14 8.54 14.59 -26.24
CA SER A 14 9.61 13.71 -25.81
C SER A 14 9.37 13.34 -24.35
N GLN A 15 9.40 12.04 -24.04
CA GLN A 15 9.41 11.53 -22.68
C GLN A 15 10.32 12.38 -21.76
N ASP A 16 9.73 13.00 -20.72
CA ASP A 16 10.46 13.89 -19.79
C ASP A 16 11.28 13.11 -18.75
N TRP A 17 10.84 11.87 -18.49
CA TRP A 17 11.33 10.97 -17.45
C TRP A 17 10.94 9.50 -17.72
N ASP A 18 11.83 8.55 -17.43
CA ASP A 18 11.53 7.11 -17.44
C ASP A 18 11.42 6.54 -16.02
N PRO A 19 10.25 6.03 -15.60
CA PRO A 19 10.08 5.34 -14.31
C PRO A 19 10.91 4.05 -14.20
N LEU A 20 11.38 3.49 -15.31
CA LEU A 20 12.20 2.27 -15.33
C LEU A 20 13.70 2.56 -15.41
N ASP A 21 14.10 3.84 -15.47
CA ASP A 21 15.52 4.17 -15.39
C ASP A 21 16.09 3.65 -14.07
N PRO A 22 17.34 3.15 -14.08
CA PRO A 22 17.99 2.62 -12.88
C PRO A 22 18.25 3.75 -11.89
N GLU A 23 17.25 3.99 -11.05
CA GLU A 23 17.28 4.94 -9.95
C GLU A 23 17.44 4.17 -8.63
N THR A 24 18.41 4.56 -7.81
CA THR A 24 18.41 4.08 -6.42
C THR A 24 17.46 4.93 -5.60
N TRP A 25 16.91 4.38 -4.52
CA TRP A 25 16.09 5.16 -3.57
C TRP A 25 16.80 6.43 -3.04
N ARG A 26 18.15 6.47 -3.04
CA ARG A 26 18.93 7.67 -2.65
C ARG A 26 18.81 8.79 -3.68
N ASP A 27 18.65 8.40 -4.94
CA ASP A 27 18.64 9.30 -6.08
C ASP A 27 17.22 9.81 -6.35
N ALA A 28 16.18 9.06 -5.95
CA ALA A 28 14.77 9.42 -6.17
C ALA A 28 14.37 10.84 -5.72
N PRO A 29 14.76 11.32 -4.52
CA PRO A 29 14.49 12.71 -4.15
C PRO A 29 15.12 13.73 -5.11
N ALA A 30 16.35 13.46 -5.57
CA ALA A 30 17.07 14.33 -6.50
C ALA A 30 16.41 14.34 -7.88
N THR A 31 16.03 13.16 -8.41
CA THR A 31 15.27 13.07 -9.67
C THR A 31 13.96 13.85 -9.59
N TYR A 32 13.22 13.72 -8.48
CA TYR A 32 12.00 14.50 -8.30
C TYR A 32 12.24 16.00 -8.13
N ASP A 33 13.36 16.41 -7.52
CA ASP A 33 13.76 17.82 -7.46
C ASP A 33 14.07 18.36 -8.87
N GLU A 34 14.78 17.60 -9.69
CA GLU A 34 15.06 17.95 -11.09
C GLU A 34 13.78 18.04 -11.93
N MET A 35 12.84 17.11 -11.76
CA MET A 35 11.53 17.17 -12.40
C MET A 35 10.79 18.43 -11.96
N ARG A 36 10.66 18.69 -10.64
CA ARG A 36 10.00 19.89 -10.09
C ARG A 36 10.61 21.20 -10.59
N ALA A 37 11.93 21.23 -10.79
CA ALA A 37 12.66 22.41 -11.26
C ALA A 37 12.45 22.68 -12.76
N ARG A 38 12.28 21.63 -13.58
CA ARG A 38 12.00 21.74 -15.02
C ARG A 38 10.52 21.99 -15.30
N CYS A 39 9.69 20.99 -15.01
CA CYS A 39 8.25 21.03 -15.16
C CYS A 39 7.60 20.19 -14.05
N PRO A 40 6.75 20.77 -13.20
CA PRO A 40 6.15 20.03 -12.07
C PRO A 40 5.15 18.94 -12.49
N VAL A 41 4.84 18.87 -13.78
CA VAL A 41 4.01 17.86 -14.43
C VAL A 41 4.87 17.20 -15.51
N ALA A 42 5.38 16.00 -15.23
CA ALA A 42 6.28 15.29 -16.14
C ALA A 42 5.52 14.22 -16.94
N HIS A 43 5.85 14.08 -18.23
CA HIS A 43 5.29 13.04 -19.08
C HIS A 43 6.17 11.78 -19.14
N SER A 44 5.54 10.61 -19.17
CA SER A 44 6.21 9.35 -19.50
C SER A 44 5.39 8.54 -20.50
N ASP A 45 6.05 8.02 -21.55
CA ASP A 45 5.43 7.15 -22.58
C ASP A 45 5.20 5.71 -22.09
N ARG A 46 5.70 5.35 -20.91
CA ARG A 46 5.56 3.99 -20.35
C ARG A 46 4.10 3.64 -20.08
N TRP A 47 3.77 2.35 -20.28
CA TRP A 47 2.43 1.78 -20.07
C TRP A 47 1.29 2.50 -20.82
N GLY A 48 1.58 3.05 -21.99
CA GLY A 48 0.59 3.73 -22.82
C GLY A 48 0.44 5.23 -22.54
N GLY A 49 1.36 5.82 -21.77
CA GLY A 49 1.40 7.25 -21.51
C GLY A 49 0.76 7.63 -20.17
N PHE A 50 1.45 8.42 -19.35
CA PHE A 50 0.88 9.04 -18.16
C PHE A 50 1.61 10.32 -17.74
N TRP A 51 0.95 11.09 -16.89
CA TRP A 51 1.46 12.34 -16.32
C TRP A 51 1.75 12.18 -14.83
N ALA A 52 2.97 12.53 -14.42
CA ALA A 52 3.43 12.48 -13.03
C ALA A 52 3.45 13.89 -12.42
N LEU A 53 2.67 14.08 -11.36
CA LEU A 53 2.69 15.31 -10.56
C LEU A 53 3.77 15.20 -9.49
N THR A 54 4.61 16.23 -9.37
CA THR A 54 5.77 16.20 -8.47
C THR A 54 5.70 17.22 -7.34
N ARG A 55 4.77 18.18 -7.41
CA ARG A 55 4.47 19.11 -6.32
C ARG A 55 3.36 18.54 -5.44
N TYR A 56 3.66 18.44 -4.15
CA TYR A 56 2.73 17.98 -3.10
C TYR A 56 1.33 18.56 -3.26
N ALA A 57 1.27 19.83 -3.58
CA ALA A 57 0.04 20.56 -3.52
C ALA A 57 -0.85 20.37 -4.75
N ASP A 58 -0.26 20.06 -5.91
CA ASP A 58 -0.98 19.60 -7.09
C ASP A 58 -1.51 18.19 -6.86
N ILE A 59 -0.71 17.33 -6.22
CA ILE A 59 -1.08 15.95 -5.85
C ILE A 59 -2.28 15.96 -4.89
N VAL A 60 -2.26 16.78 -3.85
CA VAL A 60 -3.37 16.90 -2.90
C VAL A 60 -4.61 17.44 -3.59
N ARG A 61 -4.49 18.47 -4.44
CA ARG A 61 -5.63 19.00 -5.18
C ARG A 61 -6.29 17.90 -6.02
N VAL A 62 -5.50 17.14 -6.78
CA VAL A 62 -5.97 15.96 -7.54
C VAL A 62 -6.62 14.92 -6.67
N ALA A 63 -5.97 14.58 -5.55
CA ALA A 63 -6.47 13.57 -4.64
C ALA A 63 -7.80 13.97 -3.99
N SER A 64 -8.04 15.28 -3.82
CA SER A 64 -9.25 15.83 -3.19
C SER A 64 -10.41 16.12 -4.16
N ASP A 65 -10.14 16.35 -5.45
CA ASP A 65 -11.14 16.66 -6.47
C ASP A 65 -11.58 15.40 -7.21
N SER A 66 -12.41 14.59 -6.55
CA SER A 66 -12.94 13.34 -7.11
C SER A 66 -14.00 13.51 -8.21
N GLU A 67 -14.48 14.74 -8.43
CA GLU A 67 -15.40 15.04 -9.55
C GLU A 67 -14.62 15.15 -10.86
N THR A 68 -13.44 15.76 -10.80
CA THR A 68 -12.56 15.96 -11.96
C THR A 68 -11.58 14.80 -12.15
N PHE A 69 -11.08 14.21 -11.05
CA PHE A 69 -10.06 13.17 -11.06
C PHE A 69 -10.61 11.87 -10.48
N ILE A 70 -11.12 11.02 -11.36
CA ILE A 70 -11.81 9.78 -11.00
C ILE A 70 -10.84 8.59 -10.85
N SER A 71 -11.26 7.58 -10.10
CA SER A 71 -10.53 6.32 -9.87
C SER A 71 -11.12 5.14 -10.63
N SER A 72 -12.36 5.26 -11.14
CA SER A 72 -13.06 4.15 -11.80
C SER A 72 -12.48 3.74 -13.15
N ILE A 73 -11.68 4.57 -13.83
CA ILE A 73 -11.01 4.21 -15.09
C ILE A 73 -9.60 3.65 -14.85
N GLN A 74 -8.74 4.42 -14.18
CA GLN A 74 -7.42 3.96 -13.78
C GLN A 74 -7.00 4.61 -12.47
N ASN A 75 -6.67 3.78 -11.48
CA ASN A 75 -6.28 4.20 -10.14
C ASN A 75 -4.84 3.83 -9.78
N LEU A 76 -4.15 3.10 -10.66
CA LEU A 76 -2.76 2.66 -10.49
C LEU A 76 -2.01 2.73 -11.84
N VAL A 77 -0.71 3.02 -11.78
CA VAL A 77 0.24 2.82 -12.87
C VAL A 77 1.40 1.95 -12.33
N PRO A 78 1.75 0.82 -12.99
CA PRO A 78 1.03 0.21 -14.10
C PRO A 78 -0.36 -0.28 -13.67
N MET A 79 -1.28 -0.37 -14.64
CA MET A 79 -2.66 -0.74 -14.36
C MET A 79 -2.75 -2.20 -13.90
N SER A 80 -3.31 -2.44 -12.70
CA SER A 80 -3.69 -3.78 -12.25
C SER A 80 -4.67 -4.44 -13.23
N PRO A 81 -4.52 -5.74 -13.57
CA PRO A 81 -5.50 -6.46 -14.37
C PRO A 81 -6.92 -6.27 -13.83
N ARG A 82 -7.86 -5.94 -14.73
CA ARG A 82 -9.28 -5.75 -14.41
C ARG A 82 -10.09 -6.85 -15.09
N SER A 83 -10.24 -7.98 -14.41
CA SER A 83 -11.21 -9.02 -14.79
C SER A 83 -12.36 -9.03 -13.78
N GLY A 84 -13.59 -8.87 -14.27
CA GLY A 84 -14.80 -9.01 -13.46
C GLY A 84 -15.22 -7.74 -12.70
N VAL A 85 -15.67 -7.92 -11.46
CA VAL A 85 -16.28 -6.88 -10.62
C VAL A 85 -15.23 -5.83 -10.21
N PRO A 86 -15.54 -4.51 -10.32
CA PRO A 86 -14.67 -3.45 -9.83
C PRO A 86 -14.30 -3.64 -8.36
N ARG A 87 -13.03 -3.40 -8.00
CA ARG A 87 -12.53 -3.51 -6.62
C ARG A 87 -13.04 -2.34 -5.79
N ARG A 88 -14.14 -2.55 -5.07
CA ARG A 88 -14.72 -1.54 -4.17
C ARG A 88 -13.97 -1.52 -2.83
N PRO A 89 -13.74 -0.34 -2.24
CA PRO A 89 -14.11 1.00 -2.74
C PRO A 89 -13.08 1.62 -3.70
N LEU A 90 -11.92 0.98 -3.94
CA LEU A 90 -10.77 1.59 -4.62
C LEU A 90 -10.96 1.95 -6.10
N GLN A 91 -11.92 1.32 -6.79
CA GLN A 91 -12.17 1.46 -8.24
C GLN A 91 -13.56 2.01 -8.55
N VAL A 92 -14.19 2.70 -7.60
CA VAL A 92 -15.47 3.38 -7.78
C VAL A 92 -15.36 4.83 -7.31
N ASP A 93 -16.20 5.69 -7.84
CA ASP A 93 -16.21 7.13 -7.54
C ASP A 93 -17.43 7.50 -6.66
N PRO A 94 -17.51 8.73 -6.12
CA PRO A 94 -18.72 9.21 -5.47
C PRO A 94 -19.95 9.18 -6.40
N PRO A 95 -21.17 8.94 -5.85
CA PRO A 95 -21.46 8.71 -4.43
C PRO A 95 -21.20 7.27 -3.97
N GLU A 96 -21.07 6.30 -4.89
CA GLU A 96 -20.91 4.87 -4.59
C GLU A 96 -19.76 4.61 -3.61
N HIS A 97 -18.59 5.23 -3.83
CA HIS A 97 -17.42 5.15 -2.94
C HIS A 97 -17.77 5.47 -1.47
N ALA A 98 -18.59 6.51 -1.23
CA ALA A 98 -18.93 6.95 0.12
C ALA A 98 -19.81 5.94 0.86
N HIS A 99 -20.67 5.21 0.13
CA HIS A 99 -21.51 4.16 0.72
C HIS A 99 -20.67 2.99 1.24
N PHE A 100 -19.71 2.51 0.44
CA PHE A 100 -18.78 1.46 0.86
C PHE A 100 -17.91 1.91 2.05
N ARG A 101 -17.35 3.12 1.99
CA ARG A 101 -16.57 3.68 3.11
C ARG A 101 -17.39 3.76 4.39
N ARG A 102 -18.65 4.18 4.33
CA ARG A 102 -19.53 4.26 5.52
C ARG A 102 -19.75 2.89 6.16
N ALA A 103 -19.90 1.83 5.38
CA ALA A 103 -20.07 0.47 5.89
C ALA A 103 -18.76 -0.08 6.50
N MET A 104 -17.60 0.28 5.92
CA MET A 104 -16.30 -0.23 6.34
C MET A 104 -15.66 0.51 7.52
N ASN A 105 -15.76 1.85 7.54
CA ASN A 105 -15.00 2.71 8.46
C ASN A 105 -15.14 2.34 9.95
N PRO A 106 -16.32 1.93 10.47
CA PRO A 106 -16.47 1.55 11.87
C PRO A 106 -15.51 0.44 12.33
N TYR A 107 -15.07 -0.44 11.43
CA TYR A 107 -14.12 -1.53 11.75
C TYR A 107 -12.66 -1.05 11.81
N PHE A 108 -12.37 0.13 11.27
CA PHE A 108 -11.04 0.73 11.21
C PHE A 108 -10.85 1.88 12.22
N GLU A 109 -11.82 2.11 13.11
CA GLU A 109 -11.70 3.07 14.20
C GLU A 109 -10.56 2.70 15.15
N THR A 110 -9.91 3.71 15.74
CA THR A 110 -8.71 3.55 16.57
C THR A 110 -8.89 2.51 17.67
N ASP A 111 -10.00 2.57 18.42
CA ASP A 111 -10.27 1.64 19.52
C ASP A 111 -10.51 0.20 19.02
N ARG A 112 -11.07 0.04 17.82
CA ARG A 112 -11.27 -1.27 17.20
C ARG A 112 -9.94 -1.88 16.77
N ILE A 113 -9.10 -1.11 16.10
CA ILE A 113 -7.77 -1.55 15.67
C ILE A 113 -6.86 -1.83 16.87
N ALA A 114 -6.95 -1.06 17.96
CA ALA A 114 -6.18 -1.28 19.18
C ALA A 114 -6.39 -2.69 19.78
N THR A 115 -7.56 -3.30 19.56
CA THR A 115 -7.83 -4.68 20.00
C THR A 115 -6.94 -5.74 19.34
N LEU A 116 -6.35 -5.43 18.17
CA LEU A 116 -5.41 -6.32 17.50
C LEU A 116 -3.99 -6.23 18.07
N GLU A 117 -3.66 -5.21 18.87
CA GLU A 117 -2.31 -4.98 19.36
C GLU A 117 -1.69 -6.21 20.05
N PRO A 118 -2.38 -6.95 20.94
CA PRO A 118 -1.80 -8.15 21.56
C PRO A 118 -1.43 -9.24 20.53
N VAL A 119 -2.26 -9.41 19.49
CA VAL A 119 -2.03 -10.40 18.43
C VAL A 119 -0.85 -9.98 17.55
N LEU A 120 -0.78 -8.70 17.18
CA LEU A 120 0.33 -8.16 16.38
C LEU A 120 1.65 -8.22 17.14
N ARG A 121 1.62 -7.92 18.44
CA ARG A 121 2.73 -8.06 19.38
C ARG A 121 3.23 -9.51 19.39
N GLU A 122 2.35 -10.49 19.52
CA GLU A 122 2.73 -11.91 19.46
C GLU A 122 3.32 -12.32 18.10
N LEU A 123 2.70 -11.90 16.99
CA LEU A 123 3.20 -12.21 15.65
C LEU A 123 4.59 -11.61 15.40
N ALA A 124 4.81 -10.37 15.84
CA ALA A 124 6.11 -9.72 15.71
C ALA A 124 7.20 -10.48 16.46
N VAL A 125 6.91 -10.94 17.70
CA VAL A 125 7.81 -11.84 18.46
C VAL A 125 8.13 -13.08 17.69
N ARG A 126 7.09 -13.76 17.23
CA ARG A 126 7.19 -15.08 16.60
C ARG A 126 8.10 -15.01 15.38
N PHE A 127 8.01 -13.94 14.58
CA PHE A 127 8.84 -13.77 13.39
C PHE A 127 10.24 -13.23 13.68
N LEU A 128 10.40 -12.38 14.71
CA LEU A 128 11.73 -11.88 15.10
C LEU A 128 12.57 -12.90 15.87
N ALA A 129 11.95 -13.80 16.65
CA ALA A 129 12.68 -14.72 17.53
C ALA A 129 13.68 -15.63 16.78
N PRO A 130 13.33 -16.26 15.63
CA PRO A 130 14.30 -17.05 14.86
C PRO A 130 15.46 -16.20 14.31
N LEU A 131 15.17 -14.98 13.82
CA LEU A 131 16.18 -14.05 13.32
C LEU A 131 17.18 -13.64 14.42
N ILE A 132 16.67 -13.30 15.61
CA ILE A 132 17.47 -12.94 16.78
C ILE A 132 18.32 -14.13 17.24
N ALA A 133 17.75 -15.34 17.31
CA ALA A 133 18.45 -16.54 17.73
C ALA A 133 19.59 -16.91 16.77
N LYS A 134 19.37 -16.77 15.45
CA LYS A 134 20.41 -16.98 14.43
C LYS A 134 21.48 -15.89 14.42
N LYS A 135 21.19 -14.72 14.99
CA LYS A 135 22.00 -13.49 14.91
C LYS A 135 22.21 -12.96 13.50
N ARG A 136 21.51 -13.49 12.50
CA ARG A 136 21.60 -13.10 11.07
C ARG A 136 20.36 -13.55 10.31
N GLY A 137 20.00 -12.82 9.25
CA GLY A 137 18.96 -13.19 8.29
C GLY A 137 18.49 -12.02 7.42
N ASP A 138 17.46 -12.23 6.60
CA ASP A 138 16.86 -11.15 5.80
C ASP A 138 15.61 -10.60 6.52
N ALA A 139 15.66 -9.33 6.93
CA ALA A 139 14.57 -8.68 7.65
C ALA A 139 13.29 -8.62 6.81
N MET A 140 13.41 -8.49 5.49
CA MET A 140 12.26 -8.43 4.60
C MET A 140 11.59 -9.78 4.49
N GLU A 141 12.35 -10.82 4.16
CA GLU A 141 11.82 -12.18 3.92
C GLU A 141 11.30 -12.83 5.21
N GLU A 142 12.05 -12.71 6.30
CA GLU A 142 11.76 -13.42 7.54
C GLU A 142 10.81 -12.63 8.48
N PHE A 143 10.66 -11.31 8.28
CA PHE A 143 9.83 -10.46 9.15
C PHE A 143 8.89 -9.49 8.40
N ALA A 144 9.43 -8.47 7.70
CA ALA A 144 8.64 -7.33 7.23
C ALA A 144 7.57 -7.71 6.21
N ARG A 145 7.80 -8.72 5.36
CA ARG A 145 6.78 -9.25 4.43
C ARG A 145 5.74 -10.14 5.09
N ARG A 146 6.05 -10.72 6.26
CA ARG A 146 5.19 -11.69 6.94
C ARG A 146 4.16 -11.03 7.85
N LEU A 147 4.58 -9.99 8.57
CA LEU A 147 3.75 -9.35 9.58
C LEU A 147 2.46 -8.74 8.99
N PRO A 148 2.47 -7.98 7.87
CA PRO A 148 1.26 -7.32 7.37
C PRO A 148 0.18 -8.28 6.86
N ILE A 149 0.57 -9.34 6.15
CA ILE A 149 -0.38 -10.37 5.71
C ILE A 149 -1.00 -11.09 6.91
N ARG A 150 -0.21 -11.39 7.95
CA ARG A 150 -0.73 -12.01 9.17
C ARG A 150 -1.64 -11.06 9.95
N ALA A 151 -1.32 -9.77 9.96
CA ALA A 151 -2.16 -8.73 10.55
C ALA A 151 -3.53 -8.65 9.86
N ILE A 152 -3.58 -8.59 8.52
CA ILE A 152 -4.86 -8.52 7.81
C ILE A 152 -5.65 -9.82 7.93
N CYS A 153 -4.98 -10.98 7.97
CA CYS A 153 -5.61 -12.26 8.22
C CYS A 153 -6.23 -12.35 9.62
N ALA A 154 -5.55 -11.82 10.64
CA ALA A 154 -6.09 -11.73 12.00
C ALA A 154 -7.30 -10.77 12.06
N PHE A 155 -7.23 -9.62 11.38
CA PHE A 155 -8.35 -8.69 11.24
C PHE A 155 -9.58 -9.34 10.56
N LEU A 156 -9.34 -10.11 9.50
CA LEU A 156 -10.39 -10.86 8.78
C LEU A 156 -10.83 -12.15 9.49
N ARG A 157 -10.15 -12.52 10.58
CA ARG A 157 -10.41 -13.74 11.35
C ARG A 157 -10.31 -15.01 10.48
N THR A 158 -9.28 -15.09 9.64
CA THR A 158 -9.01 -16.26 8.80
C THR A 158 -8.28 -17.36 9.60
N SER A 159 -8.19 -18.56 9.04
CA SER A 159 -7.34 -19.61 9.59
C SER A 159 -5.84 -19.32 9.36
N GLU A 160 -4.95 -19.98 10.12
CA GLU A 160 -3.50 -19.88 9.92
C GLU A 160 -3.08 -20.47 8.57
N GLN A 161 -3.72 -21.57 8.14
CA GLN A 161 -3.49 -22.20 6.83
C GLN A 161 -3.83 -21.24 5.69
N ASP A 162 -4.95 -20.52 5.78
CA ASP A 162 -5.30 -19.50 4.80
C ASP A 162 -4.29 -18.36 4.78
N ALA A 163 -3.83 -17.91 5.94
CA ALA A 163 -2.84 -16.85 6.03
C ALA A 163 -1.51 -17.25 5.36
N GLU A 164 -1.06 -18.50 5.52
CA GLU A 164 0.08 -19.05 4.79
C GLU A 164 -0.14 -19.09 3.28
N TRP A 165 -1.31 -19.56 2.86
CA TRP A 165 -1.68 -19.63 1.46
C TRP A 165 -1.70 -18.25 0.79
N ILE A 166 -2.25 -17.25 1.47
CA ILE A 166 -2.30 -15.84 1.03
C ILE A 166 -0.89 -15.27 0.92
N GLN A 167 -0.05 -15.46 1.94
CA GLN A 167 1.32 -14.98 1.98
C GLN A 167 2.13 -15.44 0.76
N ALA A 168 1.96 -16.71 0.37
CA ALA A 168 2.70 -17.31 -0.74
C ALA A 168 2.29 -16.78 -2.13
N ARG A 169 1.16 -16.08 -2.23
CA ARG A 169 0.54 -15.66 -3.51
C ARG A 169 0.46 -14.15 -3.67
N SER A 170 0.05 -13.43 -2.63
CA SER A 170 -0.10 -11.96 -2.70
C SER A 170 1.21 -11.30 -3.14
N GLY A 171 2.33 -11.67 -2.51
CA GLY A 171 3.62 -11.06 -2.82
C GLY A 171 4.07 -11.29 -4.26
N LYS A 172 3.80 -12.48 -4.81
CA LYS A 172 4.10 -12.85 -6.21
C LYS A 172 3.17 -12.14 -7.19
N TYR A 173 1.90 -11.95 -6.82
CA TYR A 173 0.94 -11.23 -7.64
C TYR A 173 1.37 -9.77 -7.81
N VAL A 174 1.75 -9.11 -6.71
CA VAL A 174 2.19 -7.72 -6.78
C VAL A 174 3.53 -7.57 -7.51
N GLU A 175 4.45 -8.53 -7.34
CA GLU A 175 5.70 -8.56 -8.11
C GLU A 175 5.44 -8.73 -9.61
N ALA A 176 4.53 -9.61 -10.01
CA ALA A 176 4.16 -9.80 -11.41
C ALA A 176 3.54 -8.53 -12.02
N ILE A 177 2.73 -7.78 -11.27
CA ILE A 177 2.23 -6.47 -11.73
C ILE A 177 3.38 -5.49 -11.96
N SER A 178 4.30 -5.40 -11.00
CA SER A 178 5.42 -4.46 -11.06
C SER A 178 6.38 -4.76 -12.21
N GLN A 179 6.50 -6.04 -12.59
CA GLN A 179 7.32 -6.51 -13.72
C GLN A 179 6.58 -6.55 -15.06
N ASP A 180 5.32 -6.11 -15.09
CA ASP A 180 4.43 -6.22 -16.25
C ASP A 180 4.26 -7.66 -16.80
N ASP A 181 4.43 -8.68 -15.94
CA ASP A 181 4.13 -10.08 -16.26
C ASP A 181 2.62 -10.31 -16.14
N ARG A 182 1.90 -9.94 -17.20
CA ARG A 182 0.44 -10.02 -17.28
C ARG A 182 -0.09 -11.44 -17.13
N ALA A 183 0.64 -12.45 -17.59
CA ALA A 183 0.19 -13.84 -17.56
C ALA A 183 0.19 -14.36 -16.13
N THR A 184 1.32 -14.22 -15.42
CA THR A 184 1.44 -14.61 -14.01
C THR A 184 0.51 -13.79 -13.12
N ALA A 185 0.42 -12.48 -13.34
CA ALA A 185 -0.48 -11.60 -12.58
C ALA A 185 -1.95 -12.02 -12.74
N SER A 186 -2.38 -12.38 -13.96
CA SER A 186 -3.77 -12.80 -14.21
C SER A 186 -4.09 -14.14 -13.54
N ALA A 187 -3.19 -15.12 -13.62
CA ALA A 187 -3.37 -16.43 -12.99
C ALA A 187 -3.48 -16.31 -11.46
N LEU A 188 -2.55 -15.58 -10.83
CA LEU A 188 -2.56 -15.35 -9.39
C LEU A 188 -3.77 -14.51 -8.95
N SER A 189 -4.21 -13.56 -9.78
CA SER A 189 -5.42 -12.79 -9.50
C SER A 189 -6.64 -13.69 -9.41
N ALA A 190 -6.81 -14.62 -10.36
CA ALA A 190 -7.93 -15.55 -10.38
C ALA A 190 -7.94 -16.48 -9.16
N GLU A 191 -6.76 -16.95 -8.71
CA GLU A 191 -6.65 -17.74 -7.48
C GLU A 191 -7.11 -16.95 -6.25
N LEU A 192 -6.63 -15.71 -6.10
CA LEU A 192 -6.98 -14.85 -4.98
C LEU A 192 -8.47 -14.45 -5.00
N ASP A 193 -9.05 -14.21 -6.18
CA ASP A 193 -10.48 -13.93 -6.33
C ASP A 193 -11.33 -15.13 -5.93
N ALA A 194 -10.95 -16.34 -6.39
CA ALA A 194 -11.63 -17.58 -6.02
C ALA A 194 -11.51 -17.86 -4.51
N TYR A 195 -10.38 -17.53 -3.88
CA TYR A 195 -10.23 -17.60 -2.43
C TYR A 195 -11.22 -16.67 -1.73
N ALA A 196 -11.27 -15.40 -2.13
CA ALA A 196 -12.15 -14.42 -1.48
C ALA A 196 -13.64 -14.80 -1.61
N GLN A 197 -14.05 -15.33 -2.76
CA GLN A 197 -15.41 -15.85 -2.96
C GLN A 197 -15.72 -17.02 -2.02
N ARG A 198 -14.82 -18.02 -1.92
CA ARG A 198 -15.00 -19.14 -0.98
C ARG A 198 -15.03 -18.69 0.47
N PHE A 199 -14.18 -17.73 0.83
CA PHE A 199 -14.11 -17.17 2.18
C PHE A 199 -15.42 -16.45 2.56
N VAL A 200 -15.94 -15.61 1.67
CA VAL A 200 -17.23 -14.92 1.90
C VAL A 200 -18.37 -15.92 1.98
N ALA A 201 -18.45 -16.90 1.06
CA ALA A 201 -19.49 -17.93 1.11
C ALA A 201 -19.45 -18.74 2.42
N ALA A 202 -18.26 -19.11 2.89
CA ALA A 202 -18.09 -19.81 4.16
C ALA A 202 -18.52 -18.93 5.36
N ARG A 203 -18.19 -17.64 5.34
CA ARG A 203 -18.62 -16.69 6.37
C ARG A 203 -20.12 -16.44 6.35
N HIS A 204 -20.76 -16.43 5.17
CA HIS A 204 -22.20 -16.30 5.03
C HIS A 204 -22.92 -17.53 5.62
N ALA A 205 -22.38 -18.73 5.41
CA ALA A 205 -22.90 -19.97 5.99
C ALA A 205 -22.69 -20.08 7.51
N ALA A 206 -21.63 -19.46 8.03
CA ALA A 206 -21.28 -19.45 9.46
C ALA A 206 -20.84 -18.03 9.91
N PRO A 207 -21.79 -17.10 10.10
CA PRO A 207 -21.49 -15.72 10.45
C PRO A 207 -20.85 -15.60 11.83
N LEU A 208 -19.98 -14.59 11.99
CA LEU A 208 -19.36 -14.24 13.26
C LEU A 208 -20.11 -13.07 13.92
N ASP A 209 -19.57 -12.49 15.00
CA ASP A 209 -20.14 -11.28 15.59
C ASP A 209 -19.99 -10.09 14.62
N PRO A 210 -21.09 -9.49 14.12
CA PRO A 210 -21.04 -8.39 13.16
C PRO A 210 -20.39 -7.11 13.70
N HIS A 211 -20.24 -6.95 15.02
CA HIS A 211 -19.52 -5.82 15.61
C HIS A 211 -17.99 -5.99 15.57
N LEU A 212 -17.53 -7.23 15.39
CA LEU A 212 -16.13 -7.61 15.46
C LEU A 212 -15.58 -8.18 14.15
N ASP A 213 -16.48 -8.55 13.24
CA ASP A 213 -16.16 -9.14 11.94
C ASP A 213 -16.74 -8.31 10.80
N ILE A 214 -15.86 -7.70 10.02
CA ILE A 214 -16.25 -6.81 8.93
C ILE A 214 -17.06 -7.53 7.86
N VAL A 215 -16.75 -8.79 7.54
CA VAL A 215 -17.48 -9.53 6.49
C VAL A 215 -18.91 -9.79 6.91
N THR A 216 -19.12 -10.27 8.15
CA THR A 216 -20.46 -10.45 8.70
C THR A 216 -21.21 -9.12 8.84
N GLY A 217 -20.50 -8.07 9.23
CA GLY A 217 -21.00 -6.70 9.23
C GLY A 217 -21.54 -6.24 7.89
N MET A 218 -20.80 -6.52 6.81
CA MET A 218 -21.16 -6.13 5.46
C MET A 218 -22.40 -6.87 4.93
N PHE A 219 -22.65 -8.12 5.34
CA PHE A 219 -23.91 -8.82 5.01
C PHE A 219 -25.13 -8.09 5.58
N ASN A 220 -24.98 -7.43 6.72
CA ASN A 220 -26.05 -6.67 7.38
C ASN A 220 -26.13 -5.21 6.89
N ALA A 221 -25.18 -4.76 6.08
CA ALA A 221 -25.13 -3.41 5.56
C ALA A 221 -25.97 -3.29 4.28
N THR A 222 -26.47 -2.08 4.02
CA THR A 222 -27.20 -1.76 2.79
C THR A 222 -26.58 -0.58 2.07
N ILE A 223 -26.57 -0.64 0.73
CA ILE A 223 -26.20 0.46 -0.15
C ILE A 223 -27.45 0.82 -0.96
N GLU A 224 -27.86 2.10 -0.87
CA GLU A 224 -29.08 2.59 -1.52
C GLU A 224 -30.34 1.75 -1.18
N GLY A 225 -30.41 1.26 0.06
CA GLY A 225 -31.51 0.42 0.54
C GLY A 225 -31.50 -1.03 0.07
N LYS A 226 -30.46 -1.46 -0.64
CA LYS A 226 -30.27 -2.85 -1.09
C LYS A 226 -29.17 -3.55 -0.29
N PRO A 227 -29.30 -4.86 0.00
CA PRO A 227 -28.20 -5.66 0.52
C PRO A 227 -26.96 -5.58 -0.38
N ILE A 228 -25.79 -5.75 0.21
CA ILE A 228 -24.54 -5.82 -0.55
C ILE A 228 -24.36 -7.27 -1.02
N GLU A 229 -24.22 -7.46 -2.33
CA GLU A 229 -24.02 -8.78 -2.92
C GLU A 229 -22.69 -9.43 -2.51
N ASP A 230 -22.67 -10.76 -2.42
CA ASP A 230 -21.51 -11.54 -1.97
C ASP A 230 -20.26 -11.32 -2.83
N ASP A 231 -20.43 -11.12 -4.14
CA ASP A 231 -19.33 -10.86 -5.07
C ASP A 231 -18.66 -9.51 -4.81
N ILE A 232 -19.45 -8.51 -4.42
CA ILE A 232 -18.97 -7.20 -3.99
C ILE A 232 -18.20 -7.33 -2.67
N ILE A 233 -18.73 -8.06 -1.69
CA ILE A 233 -18.04 -8.31 -0.41
C ILE A 233 -16.74 -9.09 -0.64
N ALA A 234 -16.73 -10.07 -1.54
CA ALA A 234 -15.53 -10.80 -1.92
C ALA A 234 -14.49 -9.89 -2.57
N SER A 235 -14.91 -8.96 -3.44
CA SER A 235 -14.02 -7.97 -4.05
C SER A 235 -13.34 -7.08 -3.00
N PHE A 236 -14.07 -6.76 -1.92
CA PHE A 236 -13.58 -5.97 -0.79
C PHE A 236 -12.52 -6.73 0.02
N VAL A 237 -12.84 -7.96 0.45
CA VAL A 237 -11.90 -8.85 1.19
C VAL A 237 -10.61 -9.02 0.40
N ARG A 238 -10.76 -9.29 -0.91
CA ARG A 238 -9.65 -9.44 -1.84
C ARG A 238 -8.81 -8.16 -2.00
N GLY A 239 -9.45 -6.99 -1.95
CA GLY A 239 -8.77 -5.70 -1.97
C GLY A 239 -7.93 -5.47 -0.72
N LEU A 240 -8.48 -5.76 0.46
CA LEU A 240 -7.76 -5.67 1.73
C LEU A 240 -6.52 -6.55 1.77
N ILE A 241 -6.64 -7.81 1.32
CA ILE A 241 -5.53 -8.77 1.32
C ILE A 241 -4.32 -8.25 0.53
N VAL A 242 -4.55 -7.74 -0.69
CA VAL A 242 -3.44 -7.26 -1.53
C VAL A 242 -2.95 -5.88 -1.10
N ALA A 243 -3.83 -4.97 -0.67
CA ALA A 243 -3.44 -3.64 -0.24
C ALA A 243 -2.52 -3.67 1.01
N ALA A 244 -2.73 -4.65 1.89
CA ALA A 244 -1.94 -4.83 3.11
C ALA A 244 -0.52 -5.33 2.86
N ASP A 245 -0.23 -5.87 1.67
CA ASP A 245 1.01 -6.59 1.38
C ASP A 245 2.23 -5.67 1.27
N ARG A 246 2.43 -5.02 0.11
CA ARG A 246 3.69 -4.31 -0.18
C ARG A 246 3.85 -2.99 0.56
N SER A 247 2.78 -2.21 0.68
CA SER A 247 2.81 -0.87 1.29
C SER A 247 3.38 -0.90 2.72
N THR A 248 2.80 -1.73 3.58
CA THR A 248 3.22 -1.87 4.98
C THR A 248 4.57 -2.58 5.09
N SER A 249 4.82 -3.61 4.27
CA SER A 249 6.09 -4.34 4.28
C SER A 249 7.26 -3.43 3.93
N ASN A 250 7.11 -2.58 2.91
CA ASN A 250 8.12 -1.63 2.47
C ASN A 250 8.32 -0.51 3.51
N GLY A 251 7.26 -0.06 4.17
CA GLY A 251 7.35 0.90 5.28
C GLY A 251 8.15 0.35 6.46
N ILE A 252 7.85 -0.87 6.91
CA ILE A 252 8.59 -1.57 7.97
C ILE A 252 10.06 -1.77 7.54
N GLY A 253 10.29 -2.27 6.32
CA GLY A 253 11.64 -2.45 5.78
C GLY A 253 12.45 -1.16 5.75
N SER A 254 11.85 -0.06 5.30
CA SER A 254 12.52 1.24 5.21
C SER A 254 12.86 1.80 6.59
N ALA A 255 11.98 1.65 7.58
CA ALA A 255 12.26 2.04 8.96
C ALA A 255 13.43 1.22 9.55
N ILE A 256 13.46 -0.10 9.33
CA ILE A 256 14.57 -0.97 9.76
C ILE A 256 15.87 -0.53 9.09
N TRP A 257 15.84 -0.30 7.78
CA TRP A 257 16.99 0.14 7.00
C TRP A 257 17.54 1.49 7.49
N HIS A 258 16.66 2.47 7.74
CA HIS A 258 17.03 3.78 8.25
C HIS A 258 17.70 3.67 9.63
N LEU A 259 17.09 2.93 10.56
CA LEU A 259 17.63 2.73 11.91
C LEU A 259 18.94 1.94 11.93
N ALA A 260 19.12 1.01 10.97
CA ALA A 260 20.39 0.30 10.79
C ALA A 260 21.51 1.22 10.27
N THR A 261 21.14 2.26 9.52
CA THR A 261 22.06 3.27 8.98
C THR A 261 22.42 4.34 10.02
N TYR A 262 21.43 4.85 10.76
CA TYR A 262 21.59 5.93 11.74
C TYR A 262 21.51 5.41 13.18
N ARG A 263 22.65 4.90 13.66
CA ARG A 263 22.75 4.22 14.98
C ARG A 263 22.42 5.13 16.17
N ASP A 264 22.74 6.42 16.10
CA ASP A 264 22.43 7.35 17.20
C ASP A 264 20.92 7.52 17.38
N LEU A 265 20.17 7.58 16.28
CA LEU A 265 18.70 7.60 16.32
C LEU A 265 18.15 6.30 16.88
N GLN A 266 18.70 5.14 16.48
CA GLN A 266 18.33 3.84 17.03
C GLN A 266 18.53 3.80 18.56
N MET A 267 19.66 4.31 19.06
CA MET A 267 19.94 4.37 20.50
C MET A 267 19.04 5.37 21.23
N GLN A 268 18.72 6.49 20.59
CA GLN A 268 17.80 7.47 21.15
C GLN A 268 16.40 6.88 21.32
N LEU A 269 15.85 6.21 20.30
CA LEU A 269 14.51 5.60 20.38
C LEU A 269 14.43 4.47 21.41
N ARG A 270 15.54 3.76 21.70
CA ARG A 270 15.59 2.79 22.80
C ARG A 270 15.52 3.46 24.18
N ARG A 271 16.20 4.59 24.35
CA ARG A 271 16.20 5.36 25.60
C ARG A 271 14.89 6.11 25.81
N GLU A 272 14.25 6.52 24.72
CA GLU A 272 13.03 7.32 24.71
C GLU A 272 11.94 6.67 23.81
N PRO A 273 11.35 5.52 24.20
CA PRO A 273 10.37 4.82 23.38
C PRO A 273 9.12 5.65 23.05
N ALA A 274 8.79 6.63 23.88
CA ALA A 274 7.68 7.56 23.62
C ALA A 274 7.86 8.41 22.34
N ARG A 275 9.08 8.47 21.77
CA ARG A 275 9.38 9.16 20.50
C ARG A 275 9.20 8.28 19.26
N ILE A 276 8.94 6.99 19.45
CA ILE A 276 8.69 6.05 18.35
C ILE A 276 7.56 6.56 17.43
N PRO A 277 6.38 7.00 17.93
CA PRO A 277 5.30 7.51 17.09
C PRO A 277 5.72 8.68 16.18
N ASP A 278 6.57 9.59 16.66
CA ASP A 278 7.04 10.73 15.85
C ASP A 278 8.05 10.28 14.78
N ALA A 279 8.96 9.37 15.14
CA ALA A 279 9.97 8.84 14.22
C ALA A 279 9.34 8.11 13.03
N ILE A 280 8.23 7.44 13.28
CA ILE A 280 7.42 6.74 12.29
C ILE A 280 6.89 7.67 11.23
N GLU A 281 6.43 8.82 11.67
CA GLU A 281 5.85 9.81 10.79
C GLU A 281 6.90 10.40 9.88
N GLU A 282 8.10 10.55 10.42
CA GLU A 282 9.26 10.90 9.63
C GLU A 282 9.67 9.77 8.66
N PHE A 283 9.57 8.50 9.06
CA PHE A 283 9.85 7.38 8.15
C PHE A 283 8.84 7.30 7.00
N VAL A 284 7.54 7.48 7.25
CA VAL A 284 6.53 7.51 6.18
C VAL A 284 6.74 8.71 5.26
N ARG A 285 7.11 9.86 5.82
CA ARG A 285 7.41 11.07 5.04
C ARG A 285 8.64 10.91 4.16
N LEU A 286 9.70 10.28 4.68
CA LEU A 286 10.95 10.07 3.96
C LEU A 286 10.86 8.91 2.96
N TYR A 287 10.10 7.87 3.30
CA TYR A 287 10.06 6.58 2.60
C TYR A 287 8.63 6.20 2.23
N ALA A 288 7.97 7.06 1.45
CA ALA A 288 6.62 6.79 0.96
C ALA A 288 6.61 5.46 0.17
N PRO A 289 5.89 4.41 0.63
CA PRO A 289 6.10 3.06 0.11
C PRO A 289 5.46 2.80 -1.26
N SER A 290 4.60 3.70 -1.74
CA SER A 290 3.92 3.55 -3.03
C SER A 290 3.77 4.88 -3.74
N HIS A 291 4.24 4.93 -4.99
CA HIS A 291 4.15 6.07 -5.90
C HIS A 291 3.23 5.73 -7.10
N ALA A 292 2.55 4.58 -7.04
CA ALA A 292 1.74 4.00 -8.11
C ALA A 292 0.37 4.67 -8.29
N THR A 293 -0.10 5.42 -7.30
CA THR A 293 -1.49 5.88 -7.24
C THR A 293 -1.75 6.88 -8.36
N ALA A 294 -2.81 6.62 -9.14
CA ALA A 294 -3.18 7.45 -10.28
C ALA A 294 -4.66 7.88 -10.21
N ARG A 295 -5.00 8.82 -11.07
CA ARG A 295 -6.36 9.26 -11.35
C ARG A 295 -6.53 9.47 -12.85
N THR A 296 -7.77 9.42 -13.32
CA THR A 296 -8.13 9.79 -14.69
C THR A 296 -8.87 11.12 -14.67
N ALA A 297 -8.39 12.11 -15.41
CA ALA A 297 -9.09 13.39 -15.57
C ALA A 297 -10.33 13.19 -16.48
N THR A 298 -11.47 13.77 -16.09
CA THR A 298 -12.73 13.68 -16.84
C THR A 298 -12.91 14.81 -17.86
N ARG A 299 -12.04 15.83 -17.81
CA ARG A 299 -12.01 17.04 -18.63
C ARG A 299 -10.61 17.65 -18.59
N ASP A 300 -10.36 18.64 -19.45
CA ASP A 300 -9.11 19.41 -19.45
C ASP A 300 -8.95 20.21 -18.13
N VAL A 301 -7.72 20.27 -17.60
CA VAL A 301 -7.39 20.84 -16.28
C VAL A 301 -6.07 21.61 -16.26
N GLU A 302 -6.02 22.72 -15.52
CA GLU A 302 -4.80 23.48 -15.16
C GLU A 302 -4.44 23.22 -13.67
N HIS A 303 -3.16 23.03 -13.26
CA HIS A 303 -2.77 22.59 -11.88
C HIS A 303 -2.21 23.66 -10.91
N GLY A 304 -2.62 23.56 -9.63
CA GLY A 304 -2.25 24.39 -8.46
C GLY A 304 -2.59 23.75 -7.09
N VAL A 305 -2.27 24.42 -5.97
CA VAL A 305 -1.62 23.88 -4.73
C VAL A 305 -2.50 23.87 -3.43
N HIS A 306 -2.68 22.77 -2.64
CA HIS A 306 -2.82 22.78 -1.12
C HIS A 306 -2.65 21.41 -0.34
N THR A 307 -3.00 21.25 0.97
CA THR A 307 -2.47 20.33 2.05
C THR A 307 -3.47 19.34 2.74
N CYS A 308 -3.05 18.25 3.42
CA CYS A 308 -3.95 17.15 3.90
C CYS A 308 -3.67 16.49 5.30
N GLY A 309 -4.76 15.97 5.93
CA GLY A 309 -4.88 15.40 7.30
C GLY A 309 -5.20 13.89 7.44
N GLY A 310 -4.73 13.02 6.54
CA GLY A 310 -4.80 11.55 6.70
C GLY A 310 -3.68 10.93 7.57
N GLN A 311 -2.82 11.78 8.11
CA GLN A 311 -1.59 11.44 8.84
C GLN A 311 -1.80 10.51 10.04
N ALA A 312 -2.92 10.69 10.76
CA ALA A 312 -3.14 10.05 12.06
C ALA A 312 -3.26 8.52 12.04
N LEU A 313 -3.69 7.92 10.92
CA LEU A 313 -3.91 6.48 10.85
C LEU A 313 -2.65 5.72 10.44
N ALA A 314 -1.83 6.29 9.56
CA ALA A 314 -0.53 5.75 9.18
C ALA A 314 0.43 5.75 10.38
N LEU A 315 0.40 6.82 11.18
CA LEU A 315 1.08 6.97 12.47
C LEU A 315 0.90 5.75 13.40
N LEU A 316 -0.35 5.28 13.53
CA LEU A 316 -0.69 4.25 14.50
C LEU A 316 -0.12 2.87 14.13
N GLN A 317 -0.16 2.52 12.85
CA GLN A 317 0.24 1.19 12.38
C GLN A 317 1.74 0.96 12.50
N LEU A 318 2.52 1.97 12.11
CA LEU A 318 3.96 1.92 12.27
C LEU A 318 4.37 1.94 13.75
N ARG A 319 3.57 2.56 14.65
CA ARG A 319 3.86 2.68 16.09
C ARG A 319 4.00 1.32 16.73
N VAL A 320 2.98 0.49 16.51
CA VAL A 320 2.94 -0.87 17.02
C VAL A 320 4.13 -1.68 16.51
N ALA A 321 4.49 -1.53 15.23
CA ALA A 321 5.59 -2.31 14.64
C ALA A 321 6.97 -1.97 15.25
N LEU A 322 7.27 -0.70 15.50
CA LEU A 322 8.57 -0.27 16.05
C LEU A 322 8.71 -0.50 17.55
N GLU A 323 7.63 -0.35 18.33
CA GLU A 323 7.62 -0.64 19.76
C GLU A 323 8.05 -2.10 20.01
N GLU A 324 7.56 -3.06 19.22
CA GLU A 324 7.93 -4.47 19.32
C GLU A 324 9.37 -4.77 18.97
N LEU A 325 9.83 -4.21 17.85
CA LEU A 325 11.17 -4.47 17.34
C LEU A 325 12.22 -3.98 18.33
N LEU A 326 12.06 -2.75 18.84
CA LEU A 326 13.02 -2.13 19.76
C LEU A 326 13.01 -2.77 21.15
N ALA A 327 11.85 -3.23 21.64
CA ALA A 327 11.76 -3.91 22.92
C ALA A 327 12.46 -5.29 22.94
N ARG A 328 12.63 -5.93 21.78
CA ARG A 328 13.04 -7.34 21.69
C ARG A 328 14.39 -7.56 21.02
N ALA A 329 14.83 -6.62 20.19
CA ALA A 329 16.13 -6.67 19.51
C ALA A 329 17.08 -5.61 20.10
N PRO A 330 17.97 -5.99 21.05
CA PRO A 330 18.86 -5.03 21.71
C PRO A 330 19.85 -4.37 20.74
N ARG A 331 20.22 -5.04 19.64
CA ARG A 331 21.02 -4.47 18.55
C ARG A 331 20.80 -5.21 17.22
N PHE A 332 20.81 -4.46 16.12
CA PHE A 332 20.83 -4.99 14.75
C PHE A 332 21.58 -4.06 13.79
N GLU A 333 22.19 -4.59 12.74
CA GLU A 333 22.93 -3.86 11.70
C GLU A 333 22.84 -4.55 10.33
N LEU A 334 23.15 -3.86 9.22
CA LEU A 334 23.10 -4.45 7.88
C LEU A 334 24.13 -5.60 7.73
N ASP A 335 23.73 -6.68 7.06
CA ASP A 335 24.53 -7.89 6.83
C ASP A 335 24.62 -8.24 5.34
N GLY A 336 24.73 -7.22 4.50
CA GLY A 336 24.80 -7.38 3.05
C GLY A 336 24.32 -6.16 2.26
N GLU A 337 24.29 -6.32 0.94
CA GLU A 337 23.74 -5.33 0.03
C GLU A 337 22.21 -5.27 0.17
N VAL A 338 21.67 -4.05 0.21
CA VAL A 338 20.22 -3.82 0.28
C VAL A 338 19.73 -3.64 -1.15
N ILE A 339 18.92 -4.57 -1.63
CA ILE A 339 18.27 -4.46 -2.94
C ILE A 339 17.00 -3.64 -2.74
N PHE A 340 16.78 -2.61 -3.53
CA PHE A 340 15.56 -1.81 -3.47
C PHE A 340 14.58 -2.24 -4.56
N ASN A 341 13.28 -2.15 -4.26
CA ASN A 341 12.27 -2.09 -5.30
C ASN A 341 12.46 -0.75 -6.04
N THR A 342 12.24 -0.77 -7.35
CA THR A 342 12.14 0.44 -8.17
C THR A 342 10.69 0.88 -8.28
N TRP A 343 10.44 2.03 -8.92
CA TRP A 343 9.10 2.52 -9.18
C TRP A 343 8.18 1.39 -9.73
N PRO A 344 6.93 1.26 -9.25
CA PRO A 344 6.18 2.23 -8.44
C PRO A 344 6.19 1.96 -6.92
N GLU A 345 6.94 0.96 -6.47
CA GLU A 345 7.02 0.60 -5.05
C GLU A 345 8.40 0.97 -4.52
N TYR A 346 8.50 2.01 -3.69
CA TYR A 346 9.77 2.35 -3.07
C TYR A 346 9.91 1.63 -1.72
N GLY A 347 11.08 1.04 -1.48
CA GLY A 347 11.42 0.30 -0.26
C GLY A 347 12.38 -0.86 -0.54
N PRO A 348 13.04 -1.45 0.48
CA PRO A 348 13.97 -2.54 0.25
C PRO A 348 13.25 -3.82 -0.22
N LYS A 349 13.65 -4.35 -1.38
CA LYS A 349 13.32 -5.70 -1.87
C LYS A 349 14.08 -6.78 -1.08
N SER A 350 15.29 -6.51 -0.65
CA SER A 350 16.06 -7.38 0.26
C SER A 350 16.79 -6.48 1.24
N LEU A 351 16.69 -6.81 2.54
CA LEU A 351 17.33 -6.05 3.61
C LEU A 351 18.04 -7.04 4.54
N PRO A 352 19.24 -7.52 4.15
CA PRO A 352 20.03 -8.39 5.02
C PRO A 352 20.40 -7.65 6.30
N ILE A 353 20.06 -8.21 7.46
CA ILE A 353 20.43 -7.67 8.78
C ILE A 353 20.96 -8.75 9.71
N ARG A 354 21.88 -8.38 10.59
CA ARG A 354 22.37 -9.20 11.70
C ARG A 354 21.98 -8.59 13.04
N PHE A 355 21.51 -9.43 13.96
CA PHE A 355 21.17 -9.06 15.33
C PHE A 355 22.37 -9.36 16.22
N VAL A 356 22.90 -8.36 16.93
CA VAL A 356 24.21 -8.42 17.61
C VAL A 356 24.07 -8.53 19.11
#